data_AF-A0A378HYM8-F1
#
_entry.id   AF-A0A378HYM8-F1
#
_cell.length_a   1.000
_cell.length_b   1.000
_cell.length_c   1.000
_cell.angle_alpha   90.00
_cell.angle_beta   90.00
_cell.angle_gamma   90.00
#
_symmetry.space_group_name_H-M   'P 1'
#
loop_
_entity.id
_entity.type
_entity.pdbx_description
1 polymer ?
#
loop_
_entity_poly.entity_id
_entity_poly.type
_entity_poly.pdbx_seq_one_letter_code
_entity_poly.pdbx_strand_id
1 'polypeptide(L)'
;MHKIKITILLCFIPLQLAFANCDLTRFRWECDIPISAKPTRWATSLVYCGSSYGYVTPANFDILSRYHRRSINMVLKINDEFVDAPCIPVRR
;
A
#
# COMPACT_ATOMS: atom_id res chain seq x y z
N MET A 1 38.52 -19.04 22.93
CA MET A 1 37.31 -18.50 23.57
C MET A 1 36.60 -17.50 22.65
N HIS A 2 35.47 -17.94 22.08
CA HIS A 2 34.26 -17.18 21.73
C HIS A 2 34.38 -15.72 21.28
N LYS A 3 34.63 -15.43 19.99
CA LYS A 3 34.26 -14.12 19.39
C LYS A 3 33.67 -14.19 17.98
N ILE A 4 33.40 -15.38 17.44
CA ILE A 4 32.88 -15.55 16.07
C ILE A 4 31.55 -16.32 16.12
N LYS A 5 30.53 -15.81 16.82
CA LYS A 5 29.18 -16.41 16.78
C LYS A 5 28.02 -15.43 16.85
N ILE A 6 28.26 -14.11 16.85
CA ILE A 6 27.17 -13.13 17.01
C ILE A 6 26.80 -12.44 15.68
N THR A 7 27.71 -12.38 14.71
CA THR A 7 27.49 -11.60 13.48
C THR A 7 26.54 -12.26 12.47
N ILE A 8 26.43 -13.60 12.47
CA ILE A 8 25.60 -14.33 11.48
C ILE A 8 24.11 -14.33 11.88
N LEU A 9 23.79 -14.10 13.15
CA LEU A 9 22.40 -14.16 13.64
C LEU A 9 21.57 -12.94 13.20
N LEU A 10 22.21 -11.81 12.85
CA LEU A 10 21.49 -10.60 12.41
C LEU A 10 21.00 -10.65 10.95
N CYS A 11 21.50 -11.58 10.12
CA CYS A 11 21.07 -11.70 8.73
C CYS A 11 19.72 -12.41 8.55
N PHE A 12 19.16 -12.99 9.61
CA PHE A 12 17.85 -13.66 9.60
C PHE A 12 16.74 -12.81 10.20
N ILE A 13 16.97 -11.51 10.43
CA ILE A 13 15.87 -10.59 10.72
C ILE A 13 14.99 -10.57 9.47
N PRO A 14 13.71 -10.93 9.57
CA PRO A 14 12.89 -11.20 8.41
C PRO A 14 12.69 -9.89 7.65
N LEU A 15 13.22 -9.84 6.42
CA LEU A 15 12.80 -8.89 5.37
C LEU A 15 11.28 -8.94 5.08
N GLN A 16 10.50 -9.74 5.82
CA GLN A 16 9.06 -9.90 5.70
C GLN A 16 8.28 -8.67 6.19
N LEU A 17 8.91 -7.72 6.87
CA LEU A 17 8.24 -6.48 7.30
C LEU A 17 7.86 -5.54 6.16
N ALA A 18 8.38 -5.75 4.93
CA ALA A 18 8.11 -4.86 3.80
C ALA A 18 6.94 -5.28 2.88
N PHE A 19 6.36 -6.48 3.05
CA PHE A 19 5.43 -7.05 2.05
C PHE A 19 4.01 -7.35 2.57
N ALA A 20 3.64 -6.87 3.76
CA ALA A 20 2.37 -7.23 4.39
C ALA A 20 1.41 -6.06 4.62
N ASN A 21 1.62 -4.92 3.94
CA ASN A 21 0.92 -3.70 4.36
C ASN A 21 -0.57 -3.65 3.97
N CYS A 22 -1.04 -4.53 3.08
CA CYS A 22 -2.44 -4.56 2.61
C CYS A 22 -2.83 -5.95 2.06
N ASP A 23 -2.33 -7.01 2.66
CA ASP A 23 -2.70 -8.36 2.24
C ASP A 23 -4.08 -8.72 2.81
N LEU A 24 -5.03 -8.99 1.92
CA LEU A 24 -6.39 -9.42 2.27
C LEU A 24 -6.40 -10.75 3.03
N THR A 25 -5.35 -11.58 2.93
CA THR A 25 -5.24 -12.83 3.70
C THR A 25 -4.83 -12.60 5.16
N ARG A 26 -4.31 -11.41 5.48
CA ARG A 26 -3.80 -11.05 6.82
C ARG A 26 -4.43 -9.78 7.38
N PHE A 27 -5.63 -9.44 6.92
CA PHE A 27 -6.39 -8.20 7.20
C PHE A 27 -5.84 -7.39 8.38
N ARG A 28 -5.11 -6.30 8.07
CA ARG A 28 -4.61 -5.36 9.07
C ARG A 28 -5.46 -4.09 9.00
N TRP A 29 -5.86 -3.60 10.16
CA TRP A 29 -6.70 -2.41 10.34
C TRP A 29 -6.01 -1.08 9.97
N GLU A 30 -4.76 -1.11 9.53
CA GLU A 30 -3.89 0.06 9.32
C GLU A 30 -3.14 -0.05 7.97
N CYS A 31 -3.86 -0.46 6.92
CA CYS A 31 -3.32 -0.46 5.56
C CYS A 31 -3.44 0.94 4.97
N ASP A 32 -2.36 1.71 5.05
CA ASP A 32 -2.24 2.99 4.36
C ASP A 32 -1.60 2.78 2.98
N ILE A 33 -2.33 3.15 1.92
CA ILE A 33 -1.79 3.18 0.55
C ILE A 33 -1.36 4.61 0.24
N PRO A 34 -0.07 4.86 -0.01
CA PRO A 34 0.40 6.19 -0.37
C PRO A 34 -0.16 6.59 -1.75
N ILE A 35 -0.77 7.77 -1.79
CA ILE A 35 -1.24 8.44 -3.00
C ILE A 35 -0.40 9.68 -3.28
N SER A 36 -0.09 9.89 -4.55
CA SER A 36 0.47 11.14 -5.06
C SER A 36 -0.63 11.96 -5.75
N ALA A 37 -0.73 13.26 -5.44
CA ALA A 37 -1.67 14.16 -6.12
C ALA A 37 -1.34 14.37 -7.62
N LYS A 38 -0.08 14.10 -8.00
CA LYS A 38 0.42 14.20 -9.38
C LYS A 38 1.11 12.90 -9.77
N PRO A 39 1.13 12.54 -11.08
CA PRO A 39 1.85 11.37 -11.52
C PRO A 39 3.35 11.53 -11.26
N THR A 40 3.99 10.47 -10.78
CA THR A 40 5.44 10.42 -10.59
C THR A 40 6.03 9.27 -11.40
N ARG A 41 7.37 9.17 -11.44
CA ARG A 41 8.05 8.04 -12.12
C ARG A 41 7.62 6.67 -11.61
N TRP A 42 7.17 6.59 -10.36
CA TRP A 42 6.79 5.35 -9.69
C TRP A 42 5.29 5.20 -9.48
N ALA A 43 4.54 6.31 -9.46
CA ALA A 43 3.09 6.35 -9.28
C ALA A 43 2.43 6.94 -10.53
N THR A 44 2.09 6.07 -11.48
CA THR A 44 1.47 6.45 -12.77
C THR A 44 0.00 6.05 -12.87
N SER A 45 -0.45 5.16 -12.00
CA SER A 45 -1.77 4.55 -12.06
C SER A 45 -2.81 5.44 -11.36
N LEU A 46 -3.86 5.83 -12.07
CA LEU A 46 -4.93 6.71 -11.62
C LEU A 46 -6.02 5.95 -10.86
N VAL A 47 -6.39 6.49 -9.70
CA VAL A 47 -7.46 6.01 -8.82
C VAL A 47 -8.37 7.19 -8.47
N TYR A 48 -9.67 6.95 -8.39
CA TYR A 48 -10.65 7.92 -7.91
C TYR A 48 -11.19 7.50 -6.55
N CYS A 49 -11.27 8.43 -5.62
CA CYS A 49 -11.88 8.25 -4.30
C CYS A 49 -12.94 9.34 -4.13
N GLY A 50 -14.20 9.02 -4.42
CA GLY A 50 -15.28 10.00 -4.39
C GLY A 50 -15.08 11.09 -5.44
N SER A 51 -15.01 12.35 -5.01
CA SER A 51 -14.73 13.51 -5.89
C SER A 51 -13.24 13.77 -6.12
N SER A 52 -12.36 13.06 -5.41
CA SER A 52 -10.92 13.25 -5.49
C SER A 52 -10.27 12.18 -6.35
N TYR A 53 -9.09 12.49 -6.90
CA TYR A 53 -8.30 11.53 -7.65
C TYR A 53 -6.83 11.60 -7.23
N GLY A 54 -6.11 10.53 -7.51
CA GLY A 54 -4.69 10.47 -7.22
C GLY A 54 -3.99 9.35 -7.98
N TYR A 55 -2.68 9.34 -7.84
CA TYR A 55 -1.80 8.41 -8.52
C TYR A 55 -1.13 7.48 -7.53
N VAL A 56 -1.13 6.20 -7.84
CA VAL A 56 -0.51 5.14 -7.03
C VAL A 56 0.48 4.35 -7.88
N THR A 57 1.33 3.58 -7.21
CA THR A 57 2.19 2.61 -7.88
C THR A 57 1.36 1.48 -8.50
N PRO A 58 1.85 0.79 -9.53
CA PRO A 58 1.16 -0.37 -10.09
C PRO A 58 0.85 -1.47 -9.05
N ALA A 59 1.73 -1.66 -8.07
CA ALA A 59 1.51 -2.63 -6.99
C ALA A 59 0.34 -2.22 -6.09
N ASN A 60 0.25 -0.93 -5.75
CA ASN A 60 -0.86 -0.38 -4.97
C ASN A 60 -2.18 -0.41 -5.75
N PHE A 61 -2.13 -0.16 -7.06
CA PHE A 61 -3.29 -0.30 -7.95
C PHE A 61 -3.83 -1.74 -7.95
N ASP A 62 -2.94 -2.73 -7.97
CA ASP A 62 -3.32 -4.14 -7.91
C ASP A 62 -3.95 -4.51 -6.55
N ILE A 63 -3.45 -3.93 -5.45
CA ILE A 63 -4.06 -4.07 -4.12
C ILE A 63 -5.48 -3.49 -4.13
N LEU A 64 -5.64 -2.23 -4.52
CA LEU A 64 -6.94 -1.55 -4.59
C LEU A 64 -7.93 -2.33 -5.45
N SER A 65 -7.47 -2.85 -6.59
CA SER A 65 -8.29 -3.68 -7.47
C SER A 65 -8.81 -4.96 -6.79
N ARG A 66 -8.01 -5.59 -5.93
CA ARG A 66 -8.45 -6.76 -5.16
C ARG A 66 -9.45 -6.40 -4.06
N TYR A 67 -9.24 -5.27 -3.37
CA TYR A 67 -10.16 -4.76 -2.35
C TYR A 67 -11.51 -4.39 -2.96
N HIS A 68 -11.49 -3.64 -4.08
CA HIS A 68 -12.68 -3.26 -4.83
C HIS A 68 -13.47 -4.49 -5.30
N ARG A 69 -12.81 -5.53 -5.82
CA ARG A 69 -13.46 -6.79 -6.24
C ARG A 69 -14.15 -7.54 -5.08
N ARG A 70 -13.75 -7.28 -3.84
CA ARG A 70 -14.36 -7.86 -2.63
C ARG A 70 -15.31 -6.89 -1.91
N SER A 71 -15.62 -5.75 -2.52
CA SER A 71 -16.47 -4.70 -1.93
C SER A 71 -15.95 -4.19 -0.57
N ILE A 72 -14.63 -4.19 -0.38
CA ILE A 72 -13.99 -3.65 0.81
C ILE A 72 -13.63 -2.19 0.53
N ASN A 73 -14.26 -1.28 1.26
CA ASN A 73 -13.97 0.14 1.16
C ASN A 73 -12.60 0.43 1.79
N MET A 74 -11.76 1.12 1.04
CA MET A 74 -10.52 1.68 1.56
C MET A 74 -10.69 3.19 1.70
N VAL A 75 -10.38 3.72 2.89
CA VAL A 75 -10.28 5.15 3.13
C VAL A 75 -8.84 5.55 2.83
N LEU A 76 -8.62 6.57 1.99
CA LEU A 76 -7.28 7.04 1.67
C LEU A 76 -7.02 8.44 2.20
N LYS A 77 -5.78 8.67 2.61
CA LYS A 77 -5.27 9.97 3.00
C LYS A 77 -4.49 10.56 1.84
N ILE A 78 -4.87 11.76 1.40
CA ILE A 78 -4.15 12.54 0.40
C ILE A 78 -3.63 13.78 1.11
N ASN A 79 -2.31 13.93 1.25
CA ASN A 79 -1.70 15.05 1.99
C ASN A 79 -2.29 15.23 3.40
N ASP A 80 -2.48 14.11 4.14
CA ASP A 80 -3.11 14.06 5.47
C ASP A 80 -4.60 14.44 5.54
N GLU A 81 -5.23 14.75 4.40
CA GLU A 81 -6.67 14.93 4.30
C GLU A 81 -7.37 13.59 4.06
N PHE A 82 -8.36 13.27 4.90
CA PHE A 82 -9.17 12.06 4.77
C PHE A 82 -10.16 12.20 3.63
N VAL A 83 -10.08 11.29 2.66
CA VAL A 83 -11.09 11.17 1.61
C VAL A 83 -11.97 9.98 1.92
N ASP A 84 -13.16 10.26 2.44
CA ASP A 84 -14.13 9.25 2.85
C ASP A 84 -14.95 8.80 1.64
N ALA A 85 -14.35 7.94 0.81
CA ALA A 85 -15.03 7.36 -0.34
C ALA A 85 -14.33 6.07 -0.82
N PRO A 86 -15.09 5.08 -1.34
CA PRO A 86 -14.48 3.90 -1.93
C PRO A 86 -13.56 4.29 -3.07
N CYS A 87 -12.31 3.86 -2.99
CA CYS A 87 -11.34 4.12 -4.02
C CYS A 87 -11.46 3.11 -5.16
N ILE A 88 -11.71 3.63 -6.36
CA ILE A 88 -11.99 2.88 -7.57
C ILE A 88 -10.76 2.94 -8.49
N PRO A 89 -10.18 1.79 -8.88
CA PRO A 89 -9.10 1.74 -9.86
C PRO A 89 -9.62 2.12 -11.25
N VAL A 90 -9.01 3.13 -11.88
CA VAL A 90 -9.47 3.64 -13.20
C VAL A 90 -8.49 3.34 -14.31
N ARG A 91 -7.21 3.70 -14.17
CA ARG A 91 -6.19 3.48 -15.21
C ARG A 91 -4.86 3.06 -14.60
N ARG A 92 -4.23 2.01 -15.12
CA ARG A 92 -2.89 1.59 -14.71
C ARG A 92 -1.81 2.47 -15.33
#